data_AF-A0A962NBS4-F1
#
_entry.id   AF-A0A962NBS4-F1
#
_cell.length_a   1.000
_cell.length_b   1.000
_cell.length_c   1.000
_cell.angle_alpha   90.00
_cell.angle_beta   90.00
_cell.angle_gamma   90.00
#
_symmetry.space_group_name_H-M   'P 1'
#
loop_
_entity.id
_entity.type
_entity.pdbx_description
1 polymer ?
#
loop_
_entity_poly.entity_id
_entity_poly.type
_entity_poly.pdbx_seq_one_letter_code
_entity_poly.pdbx_strand_id
1 'polypeptide(L)'
;MLSKRWSIGFALPLTSVVTAAPLPRMHPGSAWYQRVDSAPLHPNSAGMIGTLSGLGGFGNGRLQIDFSNHVNYATGGTATQSIISIPSGNPDDAYYLPDCEPLTSAVPLPVGGAIEGQNGYSCNNLGGDCHLLVVRGNELFEVYRTNVTGSGIESQCLALWRLDGLYPATGRGDHCTSADAAGFPIAPLLFNA
;
A
#
# COMPACT_ATOMS: atom_id res chain seq x y z
N MET A 1 -64.16 -3.50 31.97
CA MET A 1 -63.35 -2.61 31.10
C MET A 1 -61.91 -2.66 31.59
N LEU A 2 -61.03 -3.47 30.96
CA LEU A 2 -59.59 -3.47 31.23
C LEU A 2 -58.87 -2.91 30.00
N SER A 3 -58.26 -1.74 30.12
CA SER A 3 -57.47 -1.13 29.05
C SER A 3 -56.07 -1.75 29.01
N LYS A 4 -55.78 -2.54 27.97
CA LYS A 4 -54.44 -3.05 27.67
C LYS A 4 -53.65 -1.94 26.98
N ARG A 5 -52.64 -1.37 27.66
CA ARG A 5 -51.71 -0.41 27.05
C ARG A 5 -50.61 -1.17 26.32
N TRP A 6 -50.49 -0.99 25.01
CA TRP A 6 -49.36 -1.42 24.21
C TRP A 6 -48.32 -0.32 24.18
N SER A 7 -47.14 -0.60 24.73
CA SER A 7 -45.96 0.26 24.60
C SER A 7 -45.24 -0.10 23.30
N ILE A 8 -45.31 0.77 22.29
CA ILE A 8 -44.51 0.67 21.07
C ILE A 8 -43.13 1.24 21.41
N GLY A 9 -42.14 0.37 21.60
CA GLY A 9 -40.75 0.77 21.76
C GLY A 9 -40.19 1.22 20.41
N PHE A 10 -39.93 2.51 20.25
CA PHE A 10 -39.12 3.02 19.14
C PHE A 10 -37.65 2.63 19.39
N ALA A 11 -37.15 1.64 18.66
CA ALA A 11 -35.72 1.37 18.57
C ALA A 11 -35.11 2.39 17.61
N LEU A 12 -34.30 3.32 18.13
CA LEU A 12 -33.44 4.15 17.29
C LEU A 12 -32.34 3.28 16.67
N PRO A 13 -32.13 3.30 15.35
CA PRO A 13 -30.99 2.65 14.75
C PRO A 13 -29.71 3.38 15.18
N LEU A 14 -28.81 2.66 15.85
CA LEU A 14 -27.44 3.10 16.06
C LEU A 14 -26.74 3.14 14.70
N THR A 15 -26.57 4.35 14.16
CA THR A 15 -25.72 4.58 12.99
C THR A 15 -24.27 4.53 13.45
N SER A 16 -23.62 3.39 13.24
CA SER A 16 -22.17 3.28 13.38
C SER A 16 -21.53 4.17 12.32
N VAL A 17 -20.84 5.23 12.75
CA VAL A 17 -19.96 6.00 11.87
C VAL A 17 -18.79 5.09 11.53
N VAL A 18 -18.75 4.58 10.31
CA VAL A 18 -17.59 3.83 9.81
C VAL A 18 -16.47 4.84 9.58
N THR A 19 -15.53 4.91 10.50
CA THR A 19 -14.28 5.64 10.29
C THR A 19 -13.33 4.78 9.47
N ALA A 20 -12.66 5.36 8.47
CA ALA A 20 -11.58 4.69 7.78
C ALA A 20 -10.54 4.18 8.80
N ALA A 21 -10.02 2.98 8.59
CA ALA A 21 -8.95 2.47 9.43
C ALA A 21 -7.76 3.45 9.37
N PRO A 22 -7.08 3.74 10.49
CA PRO A 22 -5.91 4.59 10.47
C PRO A 22 -4.84 3.95 9.58
N LEU A 23 -4.11 4.74 8.79
CA LEU A 23 -2.97 4.25 8.02
C LEU A 23 -1.80 3.85 8.96
N PRO A 24 -0.96 2.88 8.56
CA PRO A 24 0.23 2.55 9.32
C PRO A 24 1.18 3.74 9.35
N ARG A 25 1.98 3.85 10.40
CA ARG A 25 2.96 4.92 10.56
C ARG A 25 4.36 4.34 10.58
N MET A 26 5.28 5.04 9.95
CA MET A 26 6.71 4.74 10.07
C MET A 26 7.23 5.20 11.43
N HIS A 27 8.47 4.84 11.74
CA HIS A 27 9.14 5.28 12.96
C HIS A 27 9.09 6.82 13.05
N PRO A 28 8.77 7.42 14.23
CA PRO A 28 8.58 8.87 14.37
C PRO A 28 9.80 9.73 13.98
N GLY A 29 11.01 9.15 14.03
CA GLY A 29 12.24 9.79 13.56
C GLY A 29 12.47 9.75 12.05
N SER A 30 11.56 9.16 11.28
CA SER A 30 11.67 9.07 9.82
C SER A 30 11.52 10.46 9.17
N ALA A 31 12.15 10.64 8.00
CA ALA A 31 12.10 11.88 7.22
C ALA A 31 10.67 12.31 6.86
N TRP A 32 9.71 11.37 6.79
CA TRP A 32 8.30 11.64 6.52
C TRP A 32 7.64 12.56 7.56
N TYR A 33 8.20 12.63 8.78
CA TYR A 33 7.70 13.49 9.85
C TYR A 33 8.52 14.77 10.03
N GLN A 34 9.52 14.99 9.17
CA GLN A 34 10.31 16.20 9.21
C GLN A 34 9.49 17.39 8.69
N ARG A 35 9.38 18.44 9.50
CA ARG A 35 8.81 19.72 9.09
C ARG A 35 9.70 20.36 8.03
N VAL A 36 9.11 20.70 6.88
CA VAL A 36 9.80 21.33 5.74
C VAL A 36 9.18 22.66 5.32
N ASP A 37 8.17 23.15 6.03
CA ASP A 37 7.45 24.39 5.74
C ASP A 37 8.32 25.66 5.85
N SER A 38 9.44 25.58 6.56
CA SER A 38 10.45 26.66 6.65
C SER A 38 11.83 26.24 6.13
N ALA A 39 11.93 25.11 5.41
CA ALA A 39 13.21 24.66 4.86
C ALA A 39 13.68 25.60 3.74
N PRO A 40 14.99 25.90 3.63
CA PRO A 40 15.50 26.68 2.51
C PRO A 40 15.28 25.94 1.19
N LEU A 41 14.92 26.68 0.15
CA LEU A 41 14.79 26.11 -1.19
C LEU A 41 16.15 25.56 -1.66
N HIS A 42 16.15 24.34 -2.16
CA HIS A 42 17.36 23.76 -2.75
C HIS A 42 17.77 24.57 -4.00
N PRO A 43 19.06 24.91 -4.20
CA PRO A 43 19.51 25.75 -5.34
C PRO A 43 19.07 25.23 -6.72
N ASN A 44 18.92 23.91 -6.86
CA ASN A 44 18.50 23.27 -8.11
C ASN A 44 16.98 23.15 -8.28
N SER A 45 16.16 23.60 -7.32
CA SER A 45 14.71 23.39 -7.38
C SER A 45 14.08 24.00 -8.62
N ALA A 46 14.52 25.19 -9.04
CA ALA A 46 14.02 25.83 -10.26
C ALA A 46 14.37 25.03 -11.52
N GLY A 47 15.59 24.46 -11.56
CA GLY A 47 16.02 23.57 -12.65
C GLY A 47 15.17 22.30 -12.72
N MET A 48 14.96 21.62 -11.58
CA MET A 48 14.15 20.40 -11.52
C MET A 48 12.70 20.62 -11.98
N ILE A 49 12.07 21.70 -11.50
CA ILE A 49 10.70 22.07 -11.90
C ILE A 49 10.65 22.43 -13.39
N GLY A 50 11.62 23.20 -13.87
CA GLY A 50 11.74 23.56 -15.28
C GLY A 50 11.91 22.33 -16.18
N THR A 51 12.74 21.37 -15.78
CA THR A 51 12.92 20.09 -16.49
C THR A 51 11.62 19.29 -16.53
N LEU A 52 10.94 19.10 -15.38
CA LEU A 52 9.66 18.38 -15.34
C LEU A 52 8.62 19.06 -16.24
N SER A 53 8.50 20.38 -16.18
CA SER A 53 7.59 21.14 -17.04
C SER A 53 7.94 21.00 -18.53
N GLY A 54 9.23 21.01 -18.88
CA GLY A 54 9.71 20.82 -20.25
C GLY A 54 9.46 19.42 -20.80
N LEU A 55 9.39 18.41 -19.93
CA LEU A 55 9.02 17.03 -20.27
C LEU A 55 7.50 16.80 -20.37
N GLY A 56 6.69 17.86 -20.29
CA GLY A 56 5.23 17.78 -20.36
C GLY A 56 4.52 17.90 -19.01
N GLY A 57 5.28 18.13 -17.93
CA GLY A 57 4.74 18.29 -16.57
C GLY A 57 4.28 16.95 -15.97
N PHE A 58 3.25 17.01 -15.15
CA PHE A 58 2.54 15.80 -14.72
C PHE A 58 1.87 15.17 -15.95
N GLY A 59 1.92 13.85 -16.13
CA GLY A 59 1.49 13.18 -17.37
C GLY A 59 0.15 13.68 -17.95
N ASN A 60 -0.89 13.85 -17.11
CA ASN A 60 -2.21 14.37 -17.51
C ASN A 60 -2.37 15.91 -17.31
N GLY A 61 -1.28 16.65 -17.22
CA GLY A 61 -1.25 18.09 -16.95
C GLY A 61 -1.70 18.49 -15.54
N ARG A 62 -1.91 17.53 -14.63
CA ARG A 62 -2.37 17.74 -13.25
C ARG A 62 -1.77 16.74 -12.29
N LEU A 63 -1.67 17.12 -11.01
CA LEU A 63 -1.39 16.17 -9.93
C LEU A 63 -2.50 15.12 -9.88
N GLN A 64 -2.12 13.85 -9.74
CA GLN A 64 -3.04 12.73 -9.63
C GLN A 64 -2.75 12.01 -8.32
N ILE A 65 -3.82 11.64 -7.63
CA ILE A 65 -3.77 10.85 -6.41
C ILE A 65 -4.61 9.61 -6.70
N ASP A 66 -4.03 8.44 -6.48
CA ASP A 66 -4.81 7.21 -6.50
C ASP A 66 -5.45 6.97 -5.13
N PHE A 67 -6.76 6.74 -5.14
CA PHE A 67 -7.58 6.44 -3.97
C PHE A 67 -8.09 4.99 -3.98
N SER A 68 -7.65 4.18 -4.95
CA SER A 68 -8.09 2.81 -5.11
C SER A 68 -7.27 1.80 -4.30
N ASN A 69 -6.19 2.26 -3.67
CA ASN A 69 -5.37 1.47 -2.77
C ASN A 69 -6.12 0.95 -1.53
N HIS A 70 -5.93 -0.32 -1.22
CA HIS A 70 -6.47 -0.97 -0.01
C HIS A 70 -5.35 -1.29 0.97
N VAL A 71 -5.45 -0.79 2.20
CA VAL A 71 -4.57 -1.22 3.30
C VAL A 71 -5.27 -2.33 4.09
N ASN A 72 -4.75 -3.54 3.95
CA ASN A 72 -5.30 -4.73 4.59
C ASN A 72 -4.64 -4.97 5.94
N TYR A 73 -5.42 -5.25 6.99
CA TYR A 73 -4.89 -5.50 8.34
C TYR A 73 -5.00 -6.98 8.70
N ALA A 74 -3.86 -7.61 8.96
CA ALA A 74 -3.76 -8.99 9.40
C ALA A 74 -3.49 -9.09 10.91
N THR A 75 -3.98 -10.16 11.53
CA THR A 75 -3.75 -10.47 12.95
C THR A 75 -2.79 -11.66 13.10
N GLY A 76 -2.39 -11.95 14.33
CA GLY A 76 -1.71 -13.22 14.63
C GLY A 76 -2.57 -14.40 14.17
N GLY A 77 -1.95 -15.36 13.46
CA GLY A 77 -2.63 -16.54 12.93
C GLY A 77 -3.35 -16.36 11.58
N THR A 78 -3.33 -15.16 10.98
CA THR A 78 -3.78 -14.98 9.59
C THR A 78 -2.99 -15.91 8.66
N ALA A 79 -3.71 -16.69 7.84
CA ALA A 79 -3.10 -17.59 6.88
C ALA A 79 -2.20 -16.81 5.91
N THR A 80 -1.06 -17.41 5.58
CA THR A 80 -0.07 -16.80 4.68
C THR A 80 0.00 -17.59 3.38
N GLN A 81 0.31 -16.90 2.28
CA GLN A 81 0.73 -17.54 1.04
C GLN A 81 2.11 -17.05 0.62
N SER A 82 2.88 -17.94 0.00
CA SER A 82 4.19 -17.61 -0.55
C SER A 82 4.08 -16.80 -1.83
N ILE A 83 5.06 -15.94 -2.06
CA ILE A 83 5.23 -15.27 -3.35
C ILE A 83 5.67 -16.29 -4.39
N ILE A 84 5.18 -16.13 -5.62
CA ILE A 84 5.65 -16.85 -6.80
C ILE A 84 5.89 -15.85 -7.93
N SER A 85 6.79 -16.17 -8.85
CA SER A 85 6.97 -15.36 -10.05
C SER A 85 5.71 -15.39 -10.90
N ILE A 86 5.40 -14.27 -11.54
CA ILE A 86 4.36 -14.21 -12.57
C ILE A 86 4.72 -15.21 -13.68
N PRO A 87 3.79 -16.07 -14.14
CA PRO A 87 4.04 -17.06 -15.18
C PRO A 87 4.08 -16.39 -16.57
N SER A 88 5.07 -15.53 -16.79
CA SER A 88 5.29 -14.80 -18.03
C SER A 88 6.61 -15.21 -18.70
N GLY A 89 6.61 -15.23 -20.03
CA GLY A 89 7.82 -15.39 -20.84
C GLY A 89 8.54 -14.07 -21.13
N ASN A 90 7.98 -12.93 -20.74
CA ASN A 90 8.59 -11.63 -20.93
C ASN A 90 9.64 -11.36 -19.81
N PRO A 91 10.91 -11.10 -20.14
CA PRO A 91 11.92 -10.72 -19.16
C PRO A 91 11.54 -9.51 -18.30
N ASP A 92 10.74 -8.58 -18.84
CA ASP A 92 10.28 -7.39 -18.12
C ASP A 92 9.22 -7.69 -17.05
N ASP A 93 8.72 -8.93 -16.98
CA ASP A 93 7.81 -9.41 -15.94
C ASP A 93 8.55 -10.24 -14.87
N ALA A 94 9.86 -10.39 -14.99
CA ALA A 94 10.67 -11.18 -14.07
C ALA A 94 10.67 -10.57 -12.66
N TYR A 95 10.71 -11.44 -11.65
CA TYR A 95 10.81 -11.06 -10.25
C TYR A 95 12.16 -10.41 -9.94
N TYR A 96 12.17 -9.24 -9.29
CA TYR A 96 13.39 -8.43 -9.10
C TYR A 96 14.21 -8.84 -7.87
N LEU A 97 15.17 -9.74 -8.05
CA LEU A 97 16.18 -10.04 -7.03
C LEU A 97 17.50 -9.32 -7.33
N PRO A 98 18.28 -8.93 -6.30
CA PRO A 98 18.06 -9.18 -4.87
C PRO A 98 17.22 -8.10 -4.13
N ASP A 99 16.67 -7.12 -4.85
CA ASP A 99 16.04 -5.94 -4.22
C ASP A 99 14.69 -6.24 -3.54
N CYS A 100 13.97 -7.25 -4.05
CA CYS A 100 12.74 -7.76 -3.49
C CYS A 100 13.01 -8.97 -2.58
N GLU A 101 12.07 -9.23 -1.67
CA GLU A 101 12.19 -10.35 -0.75
C GLU A 101 12.25 -11.70 -1.50
N PRO A 102 12.93 -12.73 -0.98
CA PRO A 102 13.02 -14.04 -1.64
C PRO A 102 11.64 -14.62 -1.97
N LEU A 103 11.50 -15.38 -3.05
CA LEU A 103 10.24 -16.05 -3.42
C LEU A 103 9.69 -17.01 -2.34
N THR A 104 10.53 -17.45 -1.40
CA THR A 104 10.07 -18.24 -0.24
C THR A 104 9.35 -17.41 0.83
N SER A 105 9.37 -16.08 0.71
CA SER A 105 8.70 -15.16 1.63
C SER A 105 7.18 -15.31 1.55
N ALA A 106 6.52 -15.16 2.68
CA ALA A 106 5.10 -15.37 2.82
C ALA A 106 4.38 -14.12 3.31
N VAL A 107 3.27 -13.78 2.65
CA VAL A 107 2.45 -12.61 2.97
C VAL A 107 1.16 -13.09 3.63
N PRO A 108 0.74 -12.50 4.76
CA PRO A 108 -0.56 -12.78 5.36
C PRO A 108 -1.70 -12.28 4.46
N LEU A 109 -2.74 -13.08 4.27
CA LEU A 109 -3.93 -12.73 3.49
C LEU A 109 -5.16 -12.71 4.40
N PRO A 110 -5.52 -11.56 5.01
CA PRO A 110 -6.71 -11.46 5.85
C PRO A 110 -8.00 -11.72 5.06
N VAL A 111 -8.99 -12.34 5.70
CA VAL A 111 -10.29 -12.58 5.07
C VAL A 111 -10.96 -11.25 4.73
N GLY A 112 -11.44 -11.12 3.49
CA GLY A 112 -12.12 -9.92 3.01
C GLY A 112 -11.19 -8.78 2.60
N GLY A 113 -9.87 -9.01 2.52
CA GLY A 113 -8.96 -8.02 1.96
C GLY A 113 -9.01 -7.95 0.43
N ALA A 114 -8.35 -6.95 -0.12
CA ALA A 114 -8.37 -6.63 -1.55
C ALA A 114 -7.04 -6.07 -2.06
N ILE A 115 -6.84 -6.23 -3.37
CA ILE A 115 -5.80 -5.57 -4.17
C ILE A 115 -6.34 -4.22 -4.67
N GLU A 116 -5.46 -3.26 -4.91
CA GLU A 116 -5.77 -1.96 -5.53
C GLU A 116 -6.85 -2.03 -6.62
N GLY A 117 -7.91 -1.24 -6.44
CA GLY A 117 -9.02 -1.14 -7.38
C GLY A 117 -9.89 -2.40 -7.52
N GLN A 118 -9.66 -3.42 -6.70
CA GLN A 118 -10.39 -4.69 -6.74
C GLN A 118 -11.29 -4.87 -5.52
N ASN A 119 -12.25 -5.80 -5.62
CA ASN A 119 -13.08 -6.23 -4.49
C ASN A 119 -12.50 -7.45 -3.74
N GLY A 120 -11.26 -7.86 -4.06
CA GLY A 120 -10.65 -9.07 -3.54
C GLY A 120 -9.22 -9.25 -4.05
N TYR A 121 -8.71 -10.48 -3.94
CA TYR A 121 -7.30 -10.80 -4.22
C TYR A 121 -6.98 -11.22 -5.66
N SER A 122 -7.89 -11.02 -6.60
CA SER A 122 -7.65 -11.27 -8.02
C SER A 122 -7.52 -9.96 -8.77
N CYS A 123 -6.44 -9.82 -9.53
CA CYS A 123 -6.15 -8.63 -10.33
C CYS A 123 -5.49 -9.05 -11.64
N ASN A 124 -5.73 -8.31 -12.72
CA ASN A 124 -5.03 -8.53 -13.98
C ASN A 124 -3.60 -7.97 -13.89
N ASN A 125 -2.70 -8.69 -13.20
CA ASN A 125 -1.34 -8.26 -12.89
C ASN A 125 -0.47 -7.93 -14.12
N LEU A 126 -0.81 -8.42 -15.31
CA LEU A 126 -0.10 -8.09 -16.55
C LEU A 126 -0.60 -6.79 -17.21
N GLY A 127 -1.80 -6.33 -16.89
CA GLY A 127 -2.43 -5.16 -17.53
C GLY A 127 -2.91 -4.07 -16.58
N GLY A 128 -2.74 -4.24 -15.28
CA GLY A 128 -3.17 -3.29 -14.25
C GLY A 128 -2.06 -3.00 -13.24
N ASP A 129 -2.26 -1.91 -12.51
CA ASP A 129 -1.44 -1.53 -11.37
C ASP A 129 -2.01 -2.25 -10.14
N CYS A 130 -1.40 -3.38 -9.77
CA CYS A 130 -1.97 -4.33 -8.82
C CYS A 130 -1.16 -4.36 -7.53
N HIS A 131 -1.32 -3.34 -6.68
CA HIS A 131 -0.68 -3.29 -5.37
C HIS A 131 -1.48 -4.04 -4.30
N LEU A 132 -0.80 -4.92 -3.55
CA LEU A 132 -1.32 -5.50 -2.33
C LEU A 132 -0.54 -4.97 -1.14
N LEU A 133 -1.23 -4.25 -0.26
CA LEU A 133 -0.67 -3.69 0.97
C LEU A 133 -1.25 -4.44 2.16
N VAL A 134 -0.39 -5.09 2.96
CA VAL A 134 -0.82 -5.80 4.17
C VAL A 134 0.02 -5.38 5.37
N VAL A 135 -0.65 -5.00 6.46
CA VAL A 135 -0.02 -4.67 7.74
C VAL A 135 -0.23 -5.81 8.73
N ARG A 136 0.83 -6.24 9.39
CA ARG A 136 0.78 -7.20 10.51
C ARG A 136 1.73 -6.76 11.63
N GLY A 137 1.19 -6.20 12.70
CA GLY A 137 2.01 -5.62 13.77
C GLY A 137 2.87 -4.48 13.23
N ASN A 138 4.20 -4.59 13.36
CA ASN A 138 5.16 -3.61 12.85
C ASN A 138 5.71 -3.97 11.46
N GLU A 139 5.06 -4.88 10.75
CA GLU A 139 5.44 -5.28 9.39
C GLU A 139 4.44 -4.74 8.39
N LEU A 140 4.93 -4.15 7.30
CA LEU A 140 4.17 -3.77 6.13
C LEU A 140 4.71 -4.54 4.91
N PHE A 141 3.87 -5.37 4.34
CA PHE A 141 4.11 -6.14 3.13
C PHE A 141 3.51 -5.36 1.95
N GLU A 142 4.35 -5.00 0.99
CA GLU A 142 3.90 -4.34 -0.24
C GLU A 142 4.28 -5.20 -1.43
N VAL A 143 3.28 -5.63 -2.18
CA VAL A 143 3.46 -6.55 -3.29
C VAL A 143 3.02 -5.86 -4.58
N TYR A 144 3.90 -5.84 -5.57
CA TYR A 144 3.64 -5.26 -6.89
C TYR A 144 3.29 -6.33 -7.91
N ARG A 145 2.41 -5.96 -8.86
CA ARG A 145 1.80 -6.85 -9.88
C ARG A 145 1.22 -8.10 -9.25
N THR A 146 0.42 -7.89 -8.23
CA THR A 146 -0.15 -8.96 -7.42
C THR A 146 -1.32 -9.61 -8.13
N ASN A 147 -1.35 -10.94 -8.14
CA ASN A 147 -2.56 -11.72 -8.35
C ASN A 147 -2.49 -12.99 -7.48
N VAL A 148 -3.47 -13.19 -6.60
CA VAL A 148 -3.49 -14.36 -5.73
C VAL A 148 -4.20 -15.51 -6.43
N THR A 149 -3.52 -16.66 -6.46
CA THR A 149 -4.03 -17.88 -7.07
C THR A 149 -4.09 -19.01 -6.03
N GLY A 150 -4.43 -20.23 -6.47
CA GLY A 150 -4.37 -21.40 -5.60
C GLY A 150 -2.94 -21.89 -5.29
N SER A 151 -1.94 -21.49 -6.08
CA SER A 151 -0.54 -21.89 -5.91
C SER A 151 0.30 -20.88 -5.12
N GLY A 152 -0.16 -19.64 -5.01
CA GLY A 152 0.54 -18.58 -4.31
C GLY A 152 0.16 -17.19 -4.80
N ILE A 153 0.97 -16.22 -4.40
CA ILE A 153 0.82 -14.81 -4.77
C ILE A 153 1.76 -14.54 -5.95
N GLU A 154 1.21 -14.47 -7.15
CA GLU A 154 1.98 -14.00 -8.31
C GLU A 154 2.39 -12.55 -8.09
N SER A 155 3.68 -12.27 -8.29
CA SER A 155 4.21 -10.93 -8.08
C SER A 155 5.47 -10.69 -8.90
N GLN A 156 5.78 -9.42 -9.12
CA GLN A 156 7.08 -8.98 -9.61
C GLN A 156 8.02 -8.49 -8.49
N CYS A 157 7.48 -8.12 -7.33
CA CYS A 157 8.25 -7.69 -6.17
C CYS A 157 7.40 -7.78 -4.89
N LEU A 158 7.96 -8.37 -3.83
CA LEU A 158 7.56 -8.10 -2.45
C LEU A 158 8.62 -7.19 -1.81
N ALA A 159 8.19 -6.07 -1.24
CA ALA A 159 8.97 -5.26 -0.32
C ALA A 159 8.42 -5.41 1.10
N LEU A 160 9.28 -5.77 2.04
CA LEU A 160 8.93 -5.83 3.47
C LEU A 160 9.52 -4.63 4.20
N TRP A 161 8.64 -3.87 4.85
CA TRP A 161 8.99 -2.72 5.69
C TRP A 161 8.77 -3.02 7.17
N ARG A 162 9.70 -2.53 7.98
CA ARG A 162 9.61 -2.46 9.43
C ARG A 162 9.11 -1.08 9.83
N LEU A 163 7.85 -1.00 10.26
CA LEU A 163 7.20 0.24 10.66
C LEU A 163 7.85 0.88 11.90
N ASP A 164 8.53 0.08 12.72
CA ASP A 164 9.35 0.51 13.86
C ASP A 164 10.81 0.81 13.50
N GLY A 165 11.22 0.57 12.25
CA GLY A 165 12.57 0.81 11.77
C GLY A 165 12.83 2.29 11.48
N LEU A 166 13.97 2.79 11.99
CA LEU A 166 14.52 4.06 11.55
C LEU A 166 15.43 3.84 10.35
N TYR A 167 14.89 4.07 9.15
CA TYR A 167 15.64 3.95 7.90
C TYR A 167 16.57 5.16 7.69
N PRO A 168 17.77 4.98 7.10
CA PRO A 168 18.62 6.09 6.69
C PRO A 168 17.97 6.92 5.58
N ALA A 169 18.60 8.03 5.20
CA ALA A 169 18.11 8.89 4.10
C ALA A 169 17.96 8.13 2.76
N THR A 170 18.71 7.03 2.56
CA THR A 170 18.62 6.14 1.41
C THR A 170 17.49 5.10 1.51
N GLY A 171 16.64 5.16 2.54
CA GLY A 171 15.49 4.26 2.70
C GLY A 171 15.91 2.81 2.94
N ARG A 172 15.40 1.86 2.13
CA ARG A 172 15.82 0.44 2.17
C ARG A 172 17.27 0.23 1.75
N GLY A 173 17.89 1.21 1.08
CA GLY A 173 19.25 1.15 0.56
C GLY A 173 19.34 1.76 -0.83
N ASP A 174 20.55 2.16 -1.26
CA ASP A 174 20.78 2.60 -2.63
C ASP A 174 20.48 1.47 -3.61
N HIS A 175 19.75 1.79 -4.68
CA HIS A 175 19.29 0.84 -5.71
C HIS A 175 18.27 -0.21 -5.26
N CYS A 176 17.80 -0.21 -4.03
CA CYS A 176 16.68 -1.05 -3.66
C CYS A 176 15.39 -0.50 -4.28
N THR A 177 14.82 -1.21 -5.26
CA THR A 177 13.45 -0.95 -5.70
C THR A 177 12.45 -1.33 -4.58
N SER A 178 11.20 -0.93 -4.74
CA SER A 178 10.09 -1.39 -3.89
C SER A 178 8.87 -1.67 -4.75
N ALA A 179 7.76 -2.06 -4.12
CA ALA A 179 6.49 -2.12 -4.83
C ALA A 179 6.08 -0.75 -5.37
N ASP A 180 6.45 0.33 -4.66
CA ASP A 180 6.45 1.69 -5.20
C ASP A 180 7.65 1.89 -6.14
N ALA A 181 7.36 2.40 -7.34
CA ALA A 181 8.39 2.68 -8.34
C ALA A 181 9.43 3.72 -7.88
N ALA A 182 9.14 4.52 -6.86
CA ALA A 182 10.06 5.50 -6.28
C ALA A 182 10.85 4.99 -5.06
N GLY A 183 10.62 3.74 -4.62
CA GLY A 183 11.36 3.13 -3.52
C GLY A 183 10.85 3.52 -2.12
N PHE A 184 9.61 3.99 -2.00
CA PHE A 184 9.03 4.43 -0.73
C PHE A 184 7.92 3.49 -0.21
N PRO A 185 7.64 3.46 1.11
CA PRO A 185 6.52 2.71 1.62
C PRO A 185 5.20 3.41 1.22
N ILE A 186 4.38 2.76 0.39
CA ILE A 186 3.10 3.29 -0.11
C ILE A 186 2.15 3.55 1.06
N ALA A 187 1.87 2.53 1.89
CA ALA A 187 0.76 2.60 2.85
C ALA A 187 0.85 3.78 3.85
N PRO A 188 2.02 4.13 4.43
CA PRO A 188 2.16 5.29 5.31
C PRO A 188 2.05 6.65 4.61
N LEU A 189 2.14 6.68 3.28
CA LEU A 189 2.13 7.90 2.46
C LEU A 189 0.79 8.11 1.73
N LEU A 190 -0.15 7.17 1.87
CA LEU A 190 -1.51 7.34 1.34
C LEU A 190 -2.23 8.50 2.04
N PHE A 191 -3.19 9.08 1.31
CA PHE A 191 -4.10 10.08 1.89
C PHE A 191 -5.32 9.36 2.47
N ASN A 192 -5.52 9.47 3.79
CA ASN A 192 -6.78 9.15 4.43
C ASN A 192 -7.42 10.43 4.99
N ALA A 193 -8.46 10.93 4.32
CA ALA A 193 -9.30 12.03 4.82
C ALA A 193 -10.55 11.48 5.50
#